data_AF-A0A3L7RF62-F1
#
_entry.id   AF-A0A3L7RF62-F1
#
_cell.length_a   1.000
_cell.length_b   1.000
_cell.length_c   1.000
_cell.angle_alpha   90.00
_cell.angle_beta   90.00
_cell.angle_gamma   90.00
#
_symmetry.space_group_name_H-M   'P 1'
#
loop_
_entity.id
_entity.type
_entity.pdbx_description
1 polymer ?
#
loop_
_entity_poly.entity_id
_entity_poly.type
_entity_poly.pdbx_seq_one_letter_code
_entity_poly.pdbx_strand_id
1 'polypeptide(L)'
;MVARHLAIYTGSFDPITLGHLDVLARSRGLFDEVVVAIGRNPNKEALFSFDERLALARALVSEMLASNPVGAQIRVEHYTGLTVDYAKSVGACAIVRGIRNITDLANECQLAITNRQVAAIETVFIVTGENFAYTSSSLIKQIAALGGSLDSLSSLVPPLVIEALRIKRGDRSNPLGRLVRDELVE
;
A
#
# COMPACT_ATOMS: atom_id res chain seq x y z
N MET A 1 22.84 16.21 18.51
CA MET A 1 21.87 15.97 17.41
C MET A 1 20.81 15.03 17.96
N VAL A 2 19.53 15.32 17.76
CA VAL A 2 18.45 14.38 18.10
C VAL A 2 18.43 13.29 17.05
N ALA A 3 18.40 12.02 17.44
CA ALA A 3 18.27 10.92 16.49
C ALA A 3 16.91 11.04 15.78
N ARG A 4 16.92 11.07 14.45
CA ARG A 4 15.68 11.04 13.65
C ARG A 4 15.20 9.60 13.50
N HIS A 5 13.93 9.36 13.79
CA HIS A 5 13.28 8.08 13.58
C HIS A 5 12.63 8.05 12.20
N LEU A 6 13.30 7.39 11.25
CA LEU A 6 12.77 7.13 9.92
C LEU A 6 12.14 5.74 9.88
N ALA A 7 10.90 5.66 9.39
CA ALA A 7 10.25 4.40 9.10
C ALA A 7 10.04 4.19 7.59
N ILE A 8 10.06 2.94 7.15
CA ILE A 8 9.55 2.57 5.83
C ILE A 8 8.14 1.96 5.97
N TYR A 9 7.17 2.50 5.25
CA TYR A 9 5.86 1.87 5.07
C TYR A 9 5.85 1.12 3.75
N THR A 10 6.05 -0.19 3.81
CA THR A 10 6.25 -1.00 2.61
C THR A 10 4.99 -1.72 2.15
N GLY A 11 4.83 -1.89 0.84
CA GLY A 11 3.72 -2.60 0.24
C GLY A 11 3.84 -2.66 -1.29
N SER A 12 3.00 -3.47 -1.92
CA SER A 12 2.88 -3.44 -3.38
C SER A 12 2.05 -2.24 -3.85
N PHE A 13 1.10 -1.77 -3.03
CA PHE A 13 0.21 -0.63 -3.31
C PHE A 13 -0.43 -0.71 -4.71
N ASP A 14 -1.05 -1.86 -5.02
CA ASP A 14 -1.55 -2.21 -6.35
C ASP A 14 -3.07 -2.50 -6.36
N PRO A 15 -3.94 -1.48 -6.21
CA PRO A 15 -3.61 -0.06 -5.96
C PRO A 15 -3.47 0.28 -4.46
N ILE A 16 -2.98 1.49 -4.18
CA ILE A 16 -3.11 2.14 -2.87
C ILE A 16 -4.59 2.38 -2.53
N THR A 17 -4.95 2.36 -1.25
CA THR A 17 -6.35 2.35 -0.76
C THR A 17 -6.52 3.31 0.41
N LEU A 18 -7.75 3.60 0.82
CA LEU A 18 -8.01 4.44 1.99
C LEU A 18 -7.43 3.84 3.27
N GLY A 19 -7.44 2.51 3.41
CA GLY A 19 -6.77 1.83 4.53
C GLY A 19 -5.25 2.03 4.57
N HIS A 20 -4.59 2.08 3.40
CA HIS A 20 -3.16 2.43 3.34
C HIS A 20 -2.91 3.88 3.79
N LEU A 21 -3.78 4.80 3.38
CA LEU A 21 -3.69 6.21 3.75
C LEU A 21 -3.95 6.43 5.24
N ASP A 22 -4.85 5.66 5.87
CA ASP A 22 -5.08 5.67 7.32
C ASP A 22 -3.82 5.23 8.11
N VAL A 23 -3.20 4.11 7.71
CA VAL A 23 -1.94 3.65 8.33
C VAL A 23 -0.84 4.68 8.17
N LEU A 24 -0.70 5.26 6.98
CA LEU A 24 0.30 6.28 6.69
C LEU A 24 0.07 7.53 7.54
N ALA A 25 -1.18 8.02 7.64
CA ALA A 25 -1.53 9.16 8.46
C ALA A 25 -1.21 8.93 9.95
N ARG A 26 -1.52 7.74 10.50
CA ARG A 26 -1.17 7.37 11.88
C ARG A 26 0.34 7.31 12.10
N SER A 27 1.07 6.79 11.12
CA SER A 27 2.54 6.71 11.16
C SER A 27 3.19 8.09 11.31
N ARG A 28 2.56 9.15 10.77
CA ARG A 28 3.07 10.52 10.88
C ARG A 28 3.10 11.06 12.32
N GLY A 29 2.32 10.48 13.23
CA GLY A 29 2.34 10.82 14.65
C GLY A 29 3.39 10.05 15.46
N LEU A 30 4.05 9.06 14.87
CA LEU A 30 4.96 8.13 15.56
C LEU A 30 6.43 8.30 15.15
N PHE A 31 6.67 8.90 13.98
CA PHE A 31 8.00 9.01 13.38
C PHE A 31 8.29 10.45 12.96
N ASP A 32 9.56 10.76 12.71
CA ASP A 32 9.96 12.06 12.16
C ASP A 32 9.82 12.09 10.62
N GLU A 33 9.99 10.92 10.00
CA GLU A 33 9.92 10.72 8.56
C GLU A 33 9.38 9.34 8.22
N VAL A 34 8.52 9.27 7.20
CA VAL A 34 7.97 8.01 6.68
C VAL A 34 8.22 7.90 5.18
N VAL A 35 8.80 6.80 4.75
CA VAL A 35 8.99 6.48 3.33
C VAL A 35 7.94 5.47 2.90
N VAL A 36 7.04 5.85 2.01
CA VAL A 36 6.17 4.89 1.33
C VAL A 36 7.03 4.12 0.32
N ALA A 37 7.38 2.89 0.67
CA ALA A 37 8.33 2.06 -0.05
C ALA A 37 7.61 1.02 -0.92
N ILE A 38 7.47 1.33 -2.20
CA ILE A 38 6.75 0.51 -3.18
C ILE A 38 7.65 -0.62 -3.68
N GLY A 39 7.34 -1.84 -3.27
CA GLY A 39 8.07 -3.05 -3.67
C GLY A 39 7.39 -3.83 -4.81
N ARG A 40 8.10 -4.84 -5.32
CA ARG A 40 7.51 -5.90 -6.16
C ARG A 40 7.20 -7.10 -5.28
N ASN A 41 6.00 -7.66 -5.45
CA ASN A 41 5.74 -9.01 -4.97
C ASN A 41 5.98 -9.98 -6.15
N PRO A 42 6.98 -10.87 -6.10
CA PRO A 42 7.27 -11.78 -7.21
C PRO A 42 6.14 -12.80 -7.45
N ASN A 43 5.32 -13.07 -6.44
CA ASN A 43 4.24 -14.05 -6.50
C ASN A 43 2.91 -13.47 -7.01
N LYS A 44 2.87 -12.18 -7.39
CA LYS A 44 1.66 -11.50 -7.85
C LYS A 44 1.90 -10.78 -9.16
N GLU A 45 1.03 -11.00 -10.14
CA GLU A 45 0.96 -10.17 -11.33
C GLU A 45 0.42 -8.78 -10.92
N ALA A 46 1.20 -7.73 -11.21
CA ALA A 46 0.85 -6.36 -10.89
C ALA A 46 -0.13 -5.83 -11.94
N LEU A 47 -1.19 -5.14 -11.50
CA LEU A 47 -2.12 -4.46 -12.40
C LEU A 47 -1.53 -3.14 -12.90
N PHE A 48 -0.98 -2.37 -11.97
CA PHE A 48 -0.31 -1.12 -12.23
C PHE A 48 1.21 -1.33 -12.29
N SER A 49 1.84 -0.74 -13.30
CA SER A 49 3.29 -0.61 -13.40
C SER A 49 3.87 0.11 -12.18
N PHE A 50 5.19 0.06 -12.01
CA PHE A 50 5.84 0.83 -10.93
C PHE A 50 5.56 2.33 -11.04
N ASP A 51 5.64 2.89 -12.24
CA ASP A 51 5.44 4.32 -12.46
C ASP A 51 4.01 4.75 -12.14
N GLU A 52 3.01 3.95 -12.55
CA GLU A 52 1.61 4.21 -12.22
C GLU A 52 1.36 4.17 -10.70
N ARG A 53 1.93 3.17 -10.00
CA ARG A 53 1.81 3.07 -8.54
C ARG A 53 2.50 4.24 -7.83
N LEU A 54 3.66 4.67 -8.32
CA LEU A 54 4.37 5.84 -7.80
C LEU A 54 3.57 7.11 -8.02
N ALA A 55 3.02 7.32 -9.22
CA ALA A 55 2.22 8.49 -9.55
C ALA A 55 0.98 8.58 -8.66
N LEU A 56 0.23 7.48 -8.52
CA LEU A 56 -0.94 7.41 -7.65
C LEU A 56 -0.58 7.70 -6.19
N ALA A 57 0.44 7.03 -5.66
CA ALA A 57 0.86 7.22 -4.27
C ALA A 57 1.36 8.65 -4.02
N ARG A 58 2.15 9.24 -4.92
CA ARG A 58 2.64 10.62 -4.80
C ARG A 58 1.51 11.63 -4.79
N ALA A 59 0.54 11.50 -5.71
CA ALA A 59 -0.61 12.39 -5.78
C ALA A 59 -1.43 12.35 -4.46
N LEU A 60 -1.74 11.16 -3.98
CA LEU A 60 -2.54 10.98 -2.75
C LEU A 60 -1.79 11.40 -1.48
N VAL A 61 -0.48 11.16 -1.42
CA VAL A 61 0.37 11.67 -0.33
C VAL A 61 0.40 13.20 -0.36
N SER A 62 0.55 13.82 -1.54
CA SER A 62 0.52 15.28 -1.66
C SER A 62 -0.81 15.86 -1.18
N GLU A 63 -1.94 15.25 -1.54
CA GLU A 63 -3.27 15.65 -1.08
C GLU A 63 -3.42 15.51 0.46
N MET A 64 -2.92 14.41 1.02
CA MET A 64 -2.90 14.18 2.48
C MET A 64 -2.06 15.23 3.21
N LEU A 65 -0.87 15.56 2.70
CA LEU A 65 0.01 16.55 3.32
C LEU A 65 -0.57 17.96 3.23
N ALA A 66 -1.27 18.29 2.13
CA ALA A 66 -1.96 19.56 1.98
C ALA A 66 -3.15 19.70 2.95
N SER A 67 -3.94 18.63 3.14
CA SER A 67 -5.10 18.63 4.05
C SER A 67 -4.71 18.51 5.53
N ASN A 68 -3.58 17.88 5.83
CA ASN A 68 -3.05 17.76 7.19
C ASN A 68 -1.52 18.04 7.19
N PRO A 69 -1.09 19.30 7.39
CA PRO A 69 0.33 19.65 7.32
C PRO A 69 1.14 19.21 8.56
N VAL A 70 0.48 18.82 9.65
CA VAL A 70 1.13 18.49 10.92
C VAL A 70 1.59 17.03 10.95
N GLY A 71 2.80 16.78 11.45
CA GLY A 71 3.38 15.44 11.65
C GLY A 71 4.58 15.16 10.74
N ALA A 72 4.99 13.89 10.68
CA ALA A 72 6.12 13.44 9.87
C ALA A 72 6.02 13.88 8.40
N GLN A 73 7.19 14.14 7.81
CA GLN A 73 7.33 14.26 6.37
C GLN A 73 7.14 12.89 5.71
N ILE A 74 6.58 12.89 4.50
CA ILE A 74 6.40 11.67 3.72
C ILE A 74 7.08 11.84 2.37
N ARG A 75 7.85 10.82 1.97
CA ARG A 75 8.31 10.66 0.59
C ARG A 75 7.89 9.29 0.03
N VAL A 76 7.77 9.21 -1.28
CA VAL A 76 7.32 8.00 -1.99
C VAL A 76 8.42 7.54 -2.95
N GLU A 77 8.88 6.32 -2.75
CA GLU A 77 9.95 5.69 -3.51
C GLU A 77 9.57 4.26 -3.90
N HIS A 78 10.18 3.74 -4.96
CA HIS A 78 10.20 2.30 -5.20
C HIS A 78 11.56 1.73 -4.80
N TYR A 79 11.59 0.42 -4.61
CA TYR A 79 12.83 -0.31 -4.45
C TYR A 79 12.75 -1.68 -5.12
N THR A 80 13.92 -2.27 -5.33
CA THR A 80 14.11 -3.64 -5.79
C THR A 80 14.94 -4.42 -4.78
N GLY A 81 14.78 -5.73 -4.74
CA GLY A 81 15.49 -6.59 -3.78
C GLY A 81 14.74 -6.75 -2.46
N LEU A 82 15.47 -7.10 -1.40
CA LEU A 82 14.88 -7.36 -0.09
C LEU A 82 14.49 -6.05 0.61
N THR A 83 13.29 -6.04 1.19
CA THR A 83 12.77 -4.92 1.97
C THR A 83 13.73 -4.48 3.07
N VAL A 84 14.35 -5.44 3.76
CA VAL A 84 15.28 -5.17 4.86
C VAL A 84 16.58 -4.52 4.39
N ASP A 85 17.05 -4.83 3.18
CA ASP A 85 18.24 -4.20 2.61
C ASP A 85 17.93 -2.76 2.20
N TYR A 86 16.76 -2.53 1.60
CA TYR A 86 16.29 -1.19 1.33
C TYR A 86 16.13 -0.37 2.63
N ALA A 87 15.52 -0.96 3.66
CA ALA A 87 15.37 -0.32 4.96
C ALA A 87 16.71 0.12 5.56
N LYS A 88 17.72 -0.75 5.51
CA LYS A 88 19.10 -0.42 5.91
C LYS A 88 19.68 0.71 5.06
N SER A 89 19.49 0.66 3.74
CA SER A 89 20.06 1.65 2.81
C SER A 89 19.57 3.08 3.05
N VAL A 90 18.33 3.23 3.52
CA VAL A 90 17.73 4.54 3.84
C VAL A 90 17.86 4.92 5.32
N GLY A 91 18.51 4.08 6.13
CA GLY A 91 18.67 4.30 7.57
C GLY A 91 17.37 4.19 8.37
N ALA A 92 16.44 3.34 7.93
CA ALA A 92 15.17 3.14 8.63
C ALA A 92 15.38 2.40 9.95
N CYS A 93 14.76 2.88 11.02
CA CYS A 93 14.74 2.20 12.31
C CYS A 93 13.60 1.17 12.42
N ALA A 94 12.56 1.31 11.60
CA ALA A 94 11.39 0.44 11.64
C ALA A 94 10.73 0.22 10.27
N ILE A 95 10.08 -0.93 10.14
CA ILE A 95 9.11 -1.22 9.07
C ILE A 95 7.71 -1.06 9.64
N VAL A 96 6.89 -0.20 9.03
CA VAL A 96 5.48 -0.08 9.39
C VAL A 96 4.65 -1.11 8.61
N ARG A 97 3.74 -1.79 9.30
CA ARG A 97 2.75 -2.70 8.70
C ARG A 97 1.36 -2.40 9.25
N GLY A 98 0.38 -2.34 8.36
CA GLY A 98 -1.03 -2.22 8.72
C GLY A 98 -1.63 -3.59 9.00
N ILE A 99 -2.32 -3.75 10.13
CA ILE A 99 -3.00 -4.99 10.51
C ILE A 99 -4.51 -4.78 10.50
N ARG A 100 -5.23 -5.70 9.86
CA ARG A 100 -6.70 -5.61 9.71
C ARG A 100 -7.45 -6.67 10.49
N ASN A 101 -6.87 -7.86 10.64
CA ASN A 101 -7.47 -8.99 11.32
C ASN A 101 -6.40 -9.90 11.94
N ILE A 102 -6.84 -10.91 12.70
CA ILE A 102 -5.97 -11.84 13.42
C ILE A 102 -5.12 -12.69 12.46
N THR A 103 -5.67 -13.09 11.32
CA THR A 103 -4.96 -13.91 10.32
C THR A 103 -3.82 -13.15 9.67
N ASP A 104 -4.03 -11.87 9.33
CA ASP A 104 -2.98 -10.98 8.84
C ASP A 104 -1.89 -10.83 9.91
N LEU A 105 -2.26 -10.60 11.17
CA LEU A 105 -1.30 -10.45 12.26
C LEU A 105 -0.36 -11.65 12.41
N ALA A 106 -0.88 -12.88 12.30
CA ALA A 106 -0.06 -14.09 12.42
C ALA A 106 1.04 -14.14 11.35
N ASN A 107 0.69 -13.90 10.09
CA ASN A 107 1.63 -13.88 8.96
C ASN A 107 2.65 -12.74 9.10
N GLU A 108 2.19 -11.57 9.52
CA GLU A 108 3.01 -10.38 9.69
C GLU A 108 3.99 -10.50 10.87
N CYS A 109 3.57 -11.14 11.97
CA CYS A 109 4.45 -11.46 13.09
C CYS A 109 5.58 -12.40 12.67
N GLN A 110 5.27 -13.43 11.87
CA GLN A 110 6.31 -14.32 11.33
C GLN A 110 7.34 -13.53 10.52
N LEU A 111 6.88 -12.67 9.60
CA LEU A 111 7.75 -11.84 8.79
C LEU A 111 8.58 -10.86 9.62
N ALA A 112 7.99 -10.25 10.65
CA ALA A 112 8.69 -9.35 11.57
C ALA A 112 9.81 -10.06 12.34
N ILE A 113 9.55 -11.25 12.86
CA ILE A 113 10.56 -12.06 13.56
C ILE A 113 11.70 -12.41 12.60
N THR A 114 11.39 -12.85 11.38
CA THR A 114 12.40 -13.16 10.37
C THR A 114 13.23 -11.93 10.01
N ASN A 115 12.60 -10.78 9.75
CA ASN A 115 13.29 -9.53 9.43
C ASN A 115 14.24 -9.10 10.56
N ARG A 116 13.81 -9.21 11.81
CA ARG A 116 14.66 -8.92 12.98
C ARG A 116 15.85 -9.87 13.08
N GLN A 117 15.65 -11.16 12.82
CA GLN A 117 16.75 -12.15 12.84
C GLN A 117 17.80 -11.89 11.77
N VAL A 118 17.41 -11.52 10.55
CA VAL A 118 18.35 -11.37 9.43
C VAL A 118 18.92 -9.96 9.28
N ALA A 119 18.25 -8.96 9.83
CA ALA A 119 18.56 -7.55 9.57
C ALA A 119 18.50 -6.63 10.78
N ALA A 120 18.16 -7.15 11.97
CA ALA A 120 18.05 -6.38 13.20
C ALA A 120 17.14 -5.14 13.09
N ILE A 121 16.09 -5.24 12.28
CA ILE A 121 15.10 -4.17 12.09
C ILE A 121 13.80 -4.50 12.80
N GLU A 122 13.24 -3.50 13.51
CA GLU A 122 11.96 -3.64 14.18
C GLU A 122 10.79 -3.45 13.23
N THR A 123 9.65 -4.03 13.58
CA THR A 123 8.39 -3.86 12.85
C THR A 123 7.35 -3.23 13.77
N VAL A 124 6.71 -2.16 13.32
CA VAL A 124 5.63 -1.48 14.02
C VAL A 124 4.30 -1.83 13.35
N PHE A 125 3.42 -2.45 14.12
CA PHE A 125 2.07 -2.80 13.68
C PHE A 125 1.09 -1.69 14.03
N ILE A 126 0.35 -1.21 13.03
CA ILE A 126 -0.72 -0.23 13.21
C ILE A 126 -2.03 -0.91 12.85
N VAL A 127 -2.96 -0.97 13.80
CA VAL A 127 -4.31 -1.47 13.56
C VAL A 127 -5.06 -0.45 12.69
N THR A 128 -5.53 -0.90 11.53
CA THR A 128 -6.30 -0.07 10.60
C THR A 128 -7.65 0.29 11.20
N GLY A 129 -8.19 1.47 10.88
CA GLY A 129 -9.55 1.84 11.27
C GLY A 129 -10.60 0.80 10.83
N GLU A 130 -11.66 0.64 11.63
CA GLU A 130 -12.72 -0.37 11.43
C GLU A 130 -13.33 -0.33 10.03
N ASN A 131 -13.45 0.86 9.46
CA ASN A 131 -13.96 1.10 8.10
C ASN A 131 -13.15 0.42 6.98
N PHE A 132 -11.94 -0.09 7.27
CA PHE A 132 -11.02 -0.67 6.29
C PHE A 132 -10.61 -2.12 6.60
N ALA A 133 -11.19 -2.73 7.64
CA ALA A 133 -10.78 -4.05 8.15
C ALA A 133 -10.92 -5.20 7.11
N TYR A 134 -11.76 -5.04 6.10
CA TYR A 134 -12.01 -6.06 5.07
C TYR A 134 -11.42 -5.70 3.69
N THR A 135 -10.69 -4.60 3.59
CA THR A 135 -10.23 -4.06 2.30
C THR A 135 -8.85 -4.60 1.95
N SER A 136 -8.74 -5.35 0.85
CA SER A 136 -7.46 -5.72 0.24
C SER A 136 -7.40 -5.25 -1.22
N SER A 137 -6.22 -4.86 -1.70
CA SER A 137 -6.05 -4.50 -3.11
C SER A 137 -6.43 -5.65 -4.06
N SER A 138 -6.24 -6.90 -3.64
CA SER A 138 -6.72 -8.07 -4.39
C SER A 138 -8.24 -8.08 -4.53
N LEU A 139 -8.97 -7.87 -3.43
CA LEU A 139 -10.44 -7.83 -3.44
C LEU A 139 -10.96 -6.63 -4.25
N ILE A 140 -10.32 -5.46 -4.11
CA ILE A 140 -10.64 -4.28 -4.92
C ILE A 140 -10.48 -4.59 -6.42
N LYS A 141 -9.40 -5.27 -6.82
CA LYS A 141 -9.20 -5.66 -8.23
C LYS A 141 -10.26 -6.64 -8.73
N GLN A 142 -10.70 -7.57 -7.88
CA GLN A 142 -11.78 -8.50 -8.22
C GLN A 142 -13.12 -7.78 -8.39
N ILE A 143 -13.51 -6.92 -7.44
CA ILE A 143 -14.73 -6.11 -7.54
C ILE A 143 -14.64 -5.15 -8.73
N ALA A 144 -13.47 -4.60 -9.02
CA ALA A 144 -13.29 -3.71 -10.16
C ALA A 144 -13.42 -4.44 -11.51
N ALA A 145 -13.03 -5.71 -11.58
CA ALA A 145 -13.20 -6.54 -12.77
C ALA A 145 -14.65 -7.03 -12.93
N LEU A 146 -15.19 -7.68 -11.90
CA LEU A 146 -16.42 -8.48 -11.94
C LEU A 146 -17.65 -7.75 -11.36
N GLY A 147 -17.44 -6.58 -10.76
CA GLY A 147 -18.52 -5.79 -10.19
C GLY A 147 -19.22 -4.94 -11.23
N GLY A 148 -20.36 -4.38 -10.81
CA GLY A 148 -21.10 -3.37 -11.56
C GLY A 148 -20.33 -2.04 -11.64
N SER A 149 -20.90 -0.97 -11.06
CA SER A 149 -20.23 0.33 -11.06
C SER A 149 -18.99 0.34 -10.16
N LEU A 150 -17.88 0.88 -10.69
CA LEU A 150 -16.65 1.14 -9.92
C LEU A 150 -16.88 2.18 -8.81
N ASP A 151 -17.93 3.00 -8.89
CA ASP A 151 -18.24 4.00 -7.88
C ASP A 151 -18.64 3.36 -6.53
N SER A 152 -19.01 2.07 -6.54
CA SER A 152 -19.21 1.27 -5.33
C SER A 152 -17.95 1.15 -4.47
N LEU A 153 -16.76 1.39 -5.04
CA LEU A 153 -15.47 1.36 -4.35
C LEU A 153 -15.11 2.67 -3.64
N SER A 154 -15.96 3.71 -3.71
CA SER A 154 -15.71 5.04 -3.12
C SER A 154 -15.48 5.03 -1.61
N SER A 155 -15.96 4.03 -0.89
CA SER A 155 -15.68 3.84 0.54
C SER A 155 -14.36 3.12 0.83
N LEU A 156 -13.69 2.59 -0.20
CA LEU A 156 -12.50 1.73 -0.06
C LEU A 156 -11.24 2.33 -0.68
N VAL A 157 -11.40 3.09 -1.77
CA VAL A 157 -10.29 3.73 -2.49
C VAL A 157 -10.60 5.19 -2.83
N PRO A 158 -9.58 6.06 -2.92
CA PRO A 158 -9.76 7.44 -3.35
C PRO A 158 -10.34 7.55 -4.78
N PRO A 159 -11.03 8.66 -5.11
CA PRO A 159 -11.55 8.90 -6.46
C PRO A 159 -10.51 8.78 -7.58
N LEU A 160 -9.28 9.25 -7.33
CA LEU A 160 -8.16 9.12 -8.27
C LEU A 160 -7.86 7.64 -8.64
N VAL A 161 -8.00 6.74 -7.67
CA VAL A 161 -7.77 5.30 -7.88
C VAL A 161 -8.95 4.68 -8.65
N ILE A 162 -10.19 5.12 -8.40
CA ILE A 162 -11.36 4.68 -9.17
C ILE A 162 -11.17 5.00 -10.66
N GLU A 163 -10.70 6.21 -10.96
CA GLU A 163 -10.45 6.61 -12.35
C GLU A 163 -9.33 5.77 -12.99
N ALA A 164 -8.23 5.54 -12.28
CA ALA A 164 -7.16 4.67 -12.76
C ALA A 164 -7.64 3.22 -13.00
N LEU A 165 -8.51 2.70 -12.13
CA LEU A 165 -9.14 1.38 -12.31
C LEU A 165 -10.09 1.35 -13.52
N ARG A 166 -10.82 2.43 -13.78
CA ARG A 166 -11.72 2.57 -14.94
C ARG A 166 -10.94 2.47 -16.26
N ILE A 167 -9.79 3.14 -16.33
CA ILE A 167 -8.86 3.05 -17.48
C ILE A 167 -8.36 1.61 -17.64
N LYS A 168 -7.88 0.97 -16.56
CA LYS A 168 -7.40 -0.42 -16.61
C LYS A 168 -8.48 -1.41 -17.01
N ARG A 169 -9.73 -1.24 -16.55
CA ARG A 169 -10.87 -2.11 -16.89
C ARG A 169 -11.20 -2.08 -18.39
N GLY A 170 -10.99 -0.96 -19.06
CA GLY A 170 -11.18 -0.83 -20.50
C GLY A 170 -10.08 -1.51 -21.35
N ASP A 171 -8.90 -1.72 -20.78
CA ASP A 171 -7.76 -2.32 -21.48
C ASP A 171 -7.69 -3.84 -21.25
N ARG A 172 -7.84 -4.59 -22.35
CA ARG A 172 -7.92 -6.06 -22.35
C ARG A 172 -6.56 -6.76 -22.19
N SER A 173 -5.46 -6.03 -22.24
CA SER A 173 -4.11 -6.62 -22.15
C SER A 173 -3.67 -6.90 -20.70
N ASN A 174 -4.28 -6.23 -19.72
CA ASN A 174 -3.90 -6.30 -18.32
C ASN A 174 -4.75 -7.32 -17.51
N PRO A 175 -4.32 -7.70 -16.29
CA PRO A 175 -4.98 -8.73 -15.50
C PRO A 175 -6.46 -8.44 -15.19
N LEU A 176 -6.81 -7.16 -15.04
CA LEU A 176 -8.16 -6.74 -14.69
C LEU A 176 -9.10 -6.88 -15.90
N GLY A 177 -8.67 -6.43 -17.08
CA GLY A 177 -9.43 -6.61 -18.32
C GLY A 177 -9.60 -8.07 -18.75
N ARG A 178 -8.68 -8.97 -18.37
CA ARG A 178 -8.82 -10.42 -18.62
C ARG A 178 -9.95 -11.03 -17.80
N LEU A 179 -10.10 -10.65 -16.53
CA LEU A 179 -11.15 -11.17 -15.64
C LEU A 179 -12.57 -10.78 -16.09
N VAL A 180 -12.73 -9.62 -16.74
CA VAL A 180 -14.03 -9.20 -17.32
C VAL A 180 -14.53 -10.18 -18.39
N ARG A 181 -13.64 -10.93 -19.06
CA ARG A 181 -14.06 -11.88 -20.11
C ARG A 181 -14.82 -13.08 -19.58
N ASP A 182 -14.55 -13.51 -18.35
CA ASP A 182 -15.19 -14.71 -17.81
C ASP A 182 -16.71 -14.54 -17.64
N GLU A 183 -17.23 -13.30 -17.60
CA GLU A 183 -18.68 -13.01 -17.59
C GLU A 183 -19.36 -13.06 -18.97
N LEU A 184 -18.60 -12.98 -20.07
CA LEU A 184 -19.17 -12.86 -21.43
C LEU A 184 -19.16 -14.18 -22.22
N VAL A 185 -18.89 -15.31 -21.55
CA VAL A 185 -18.81 -16.65 -22.16
C VAL A 185 -19.93 -17.60 -21.66
N GLU A 186 -20.90 -17.11 -20.90
CA GLU A 186 -22.21 -17.79 -20.69
C GLU A 186 -23.27 -17.26 -21.66
#